data_AF-A0A938GSY8-F1
#
_entry.id   AF-A0A938GSY8-F1
#
_cell.length_a   1.000
_cell.length_b   1.000
_cell.length_c   1.000
_cell.angle_alpha   90.00
_cell.angle_beta   90.00
_cell.angle_gamma   90.00
#
_symmetry.space_group_name_H-M   'P 1'
#
loop_
_entity.id
_entity.type
_entity.pdbx_description
1 polymer ?
#
loop_
_entity_poly.entity_id
_entity_poly.type
_entity_poly.pdbx_seq_one_letter_code
_entity_poly.pdbx_strand_id
1 'polypeptide(L)'
;MRLQALPLAFFLLAESLSGADLSLLHARRAQALLGPDVWSQIIRIENTDRWSNYPRVLHAVVFELAGILWFYTDFNGTQSFSLHRGRLAEEKADFAPLLREIDPGFQHWLAVELDLAATASVAPDAPLPNGCFIESYAAYRLRVSRGAPISDARLLSYYLGGSGGTRAGHTVLAYSVPGGVTVVDPAEPGQERLLARSAGSDPVRLARALHGGVITRARVIPLEPPAGAVPRDPVAMYATAGRELPR
;
A
#
# COMPACT_ATOMS: atom_id res chain seq x y z
N MET A 1 29.32 48.90 -37.08
CA MET A 1 30.06 47.63 -36.88
C MET A 1 30.66 47.68 -35.48
N ARG A 2 30.42 46.79 -34.51
CA ARG A 2 29.74 45.49 -34.44
C ARG A 2 29.02 45.42 -33.09
N LEU A 3 27.77 44.94 -33.07
CA LEU A 3 27.16 44.41 -31.85
C LEU A 3 27.95 43.16 -31.44
N GLN A 4 28.46 43.13 -30.21
CA GLN A 4 28.86 41.88 -29.56
C GLN A 4 27.75 41.46 -28.61
N ALA A 5 26.87 40.59 -29.13
CA ALA A 5 26.08 39.71 -28.31
C ALA A 5 27.03 38.67 -27.69
N LEU A 6 27.01 38.53 -26.36
CA LEU A 6 27.59 37.38 -25.67
C LEU A 6 26.49 36.69 -24.84
N PRO A 7 26.55 35.35 -24.74
CA PRO A 7 25.38 34.51 -24.61
C PRO A 7 24.86 34.44 -23.17
N LEU A 8 23.53 34.39 -23.09
CA LEU A 8 22.76 34.02 -21.93
C LEU A 8 23.12 32.56 -21.54
N ALA A 9 24.02 32.40 -20.57
CA ALA A 9 24.33 31.10 -19.99
C ALA A 9 23.16 30.68 -19.09
N PHE A 10 22.22 29.93 -19.66
CA PHE A 10 21.13 29.28 -18.94
C PHE A 10 21.71 28.08 -18.18
N PHE A 11 22.20 28.29 -16.96
CA PHE A 11 22.49 27.21 -16.02
C PHE A 11 21.16 26.60 -15.58
N LEU A 12 20.75 25.50 -16.21
CA LEU A 12 19.72 24.61 -15.68
C LEU A 12 20.32 23.90 -14.45
N LEU A 13 20.13 24.48 -13.27
CA LEU A 13 20.32 23.80 -12.00
C LEU A 13 19.26 22.70 -11.90
N ALA A 14 19.62 21.47 -12.24
CA ALA A 14 18.87 20.31 -11.79
C ALA A 14 19.09 20.18 -10.28
N GLU A 15 18.15 20.66 -9.48
CA GLU A 15 18.15 20.41 -8.04
C GLU A 15 18.04 18.90 -7.82
N SER A 16 19.12 18.30 -7.32
CA SER A 16 19.10 16.89 -6.92
C SER A 16 18.35 16.80 -5.59
N LEU A 17 17.19 16.12 -5.63
CA LEU A 17 16.41 15.85 -4.42
C LEU A 17 17.27 15.06 -3.43
N SER A 18 17.27 15.47 -2.16
CA SER A 18 17.92 14.69 -1.11
C SER A 18 17.15 13.38 -0.87
N GLY A 19 17.79 12.39 -0.24
CA GLY A 19 17.09 11.15 0.17
C GLY A 19 15.90 11.42 1.10
N ALA A 20 15.97 12.48 1.92
CA ALA A 20 14.87 12.90 2.75
C ALA A 20 13.68 13.42 1.91
N ASP A 21 13.95 14.19 0.86
CA ASP A 21 12.90 14.73 -0.04
C ASP A 21 12.22 13.61 -0.83
N LEU A 22 13.00 12.62 -1.30
CA LEU A 22 12.47 11.44 -1.97
C LEU A 22 11.59 10.61 -1.04
N SER A 23 12.04 10.35 0.19
CA SER A 23 11.23 9.61 1.17
C SER A 23 9.91 10.34 1.50
N LEU A 24 9.93 11.67 1.56
CA LEU A 24 8.72 12.48 1.78
C LEU A 24 7.76 12.39 0.60
N LEU A 25 8.28 12.49 -0.63
CA LEU A 25 7.48 12.32 -1.85
C LEU A 25 6.79 10.95 -1.88
N HIS A 26 7.52 9.88 -1.57
CA HIS A 26 6.95 8.53 -1.49
C HIS A 26 5.93 8.39 -0.35
N ALA A 27 6.16 8.98 0.82
CA ALA A 27 5.20 8.96 1.92
C ALA A 27 3.89 9.70 1.57
N ARG A 28 3.97 10.87 0.91
CA ARG A 28 2.80 11.61 0.41
C ARG A 28 2.02 10.81 -0.62
N ARG A 29 2.73 10.13 -1.51
CA ARG A 29 2.12 9.24 -2.49
C ARG A 29 1.39 8.07 -1.85
N ALA A 30 2.04 7.41 -0.91
CA ALA A 30 1.47 6.31 -0.16
C ALA A 30 0.19 6.77 0.57
N GLN A 31 0.22 7.95 1.20
CA GLN A 31 -0.96 8.55 1.83
C GLN A 31 -2.09 8.83 0.82
N ALA A 32 -1.78 9.37 -0.36
CA ALA A 32 -2.78 9.63 -1.40
C ALA A 32 -3.47 8.33 -1.88
N LEU A 33 -2.71 7.24 -2.03
CA LEU A 33 -3.22 5.93 -2.45
C LEU A 33 -4.16 5.30 -1.41
N LEU A 34 -3.83 5.44 -0.12
CA LEU A 34 -4.70 5.03 0.99
C LEU A 34 -6.03 5.80 0.94
N GLY A 35 -5.97 7.10 0.64
CA GLY A 35 -7.12 7.98 0.49
C GLY A 35 -7.77 8.37 1.82
N PRO A 36 -8.83 9.20 1.76
CA PRO A 36 -9.39 9.86 2.94
C PRO A 36 -10.14 8.93 3.89
N ASP A 37 -10.57 7.76 3.42
CA ASP A 37 -11.35 6.79 4.23
C ASP A 37 -10.46 6.03 5.22
N VAL A 38 -9.14 6.07 5.03
CA VAL A 38 -8.15 5.44 5.89
C VAL A 38 -7.47 6.50 6.73
N TRP A 39 -7.57 6.37 8.06
CA TRP A 39 -6.75 7.17 8.95
C TRP A 39 -5.28 6.93 8.63
N SER A 40 -4.54 8.01 8.35
CA SER A 40 -3.12 7.97 8.03
C SER A 40 -2.41 9.25 8.45
N GLN A 41 -1.14 9.13 8.83
CA GLN A 41 -0.29 10.25 9.25
C GLN A 41 1.13 10.04 8.71
N ILE A 42 1.67 11.07 8.07
CA ILE A 42 3.08 11.09 7.68
C ILE A 42 3.89 11.56 8.89
N ILE A 43 4.97 10.85 9.17
CA ILE A 43 5.92 11.21 10.21
C ILE A 43 7.33 11.33 9.63
N ARG A 44 8.05 12.35 10.07
CA ARG A 44 9.50 12.47 9.87
C ARG A 44 10.19 11.82 11.05
N ILE A 45 11.16 10.95 10.78
CA ILE A 45 11.92 10.20 11.78
C ILE A 45 13.38 10.59 11.66
N GLU A 46 14.01 10.88 12.80
CA GLU A 46 15.45 11.07 12.89
C GLU A 46 16.08 9.80 13.48
N ASN A 47 16.97 9.21 12.70
CA ASN A 47 17.75 8.06 13.09
C ASN A 47 19.12 8.51 13.62
N THR A 48 19.37 8.16 14.87
CA THR A 48 20.60 8.51 15.60
C THR A 48 21.65 7.41 15.55
N ASP A 49 21.28 6.18 15.17
CA ASP A 49 22.22 5.06 15.09
C ASP A 49 22.96 5.06 13.74
N ARG A 50 24.28 5.24 13.79
CA ARG A 50 25.16 5.22 12.61
C ARG A 50 25.31 3.83 11.98
N TRP A 51 24.92 2.77 12.70
CA TRP A 51 25.01 1.38 12.24
C TRP A 51 23.69 0.84 11.74
N SER A 52 22.62 1.61 11.88
CA SER A 52 21.31 1.25 11.36
C SER A 52 21.32 1.21 9.83
N ASN A 53 20.49 0.33 9.26
CA ASN A 53 20.29 0.27 7.82
C ASN A 53 19.42 1.41 7.30
N TYR A 54 18.76 2.17 8.19
CA TYR A 54 17.92 3.31 7.83
C TYR A 54 18.76 4.59 7.69
N PRO A 55 18.38 5.51 6.77
CA PRO A 55 19.05 6.80 6.65
C PRO A 55 18.84 7.65 7.90
N ARG A 56 19.71 8.65 8.09
CA ARG A 56 19.66 9.59 9.24
C ARG A 56 18.30 10.32 9.35
N VAL A 57 17.67 10.61 8.22
CA VAL A 57 16.34 11.21 8.15
C VAL A 57 15.54 10.42 7.14
N LEU A 58 14.34 9.99 7.52
CA LEU A 58 13.36 9.40 6.62
C LEU A 58 11.95 9.88 6.95
N HIS A 59 11.06 9.73 5.97
CA HIS A 59 9.63 9.89 6.16
C HIS A 59 8.94 8.53 6.03
N ALA A 60 7.96 8.31 6.89
CA ALA A 60 7.11 7.13 6.88
C ALA A 60 5.64 7.55 6.85
N VAL A 61 4.77 6.71 6.30
CA VAL A 61 3.32 6.83 6.55
C VAL A 61 2.91 5.75 7.54
N VAL A 62 2.25 6.19 8.61
CA VAL A 62 1.56 5.33 9.57
C VAL A 62 0.08 5.36 9.23
N PHE A 63 -0.58 4.21 9.15
CA PHE A 63 -2.00 4.15 8.80
C PHE A 63 -2.72 2.99 9.48
N GLU A 64 -4.03 3.13 9.64
CA GLU A 64 -4.86 2.07 10.23
C GLU A 64 -5.60 1.31 9.14
N LEU A 65 -5.43 0.00 9.11
CA LEU A 65 -6.24 -0.88 8.25
C LEU A 65 -6.55 -2.18 8.98
N ALA A 66 -7.83 -2.57 8.96
CA ALA A 66 -8.35 -3.75 9.63
C ALA A 66 -8.01 -3.80 11.15
N GLY A 67 -8.08 -2.65 11.82
CA GLY A 67 -7.80 -2.50 13.26
C GLY A 67 -6.34 -2.75 13.64
N ILE A 68 -5.41 -2.53 12.70
CA ILE A 68 -3.96 -2.69 12.87
C ILE A 68 -3.29 -1.40 12.40
N LEU A 69 -2.32 -0.90 13.16
CA LEU A 69 -1.42 0.16 12.68
C LEU A 69 -0.34 -0.46 11.81
N TRP A 70 -0.14 0.14 10.64
CA TRP A 70 0.85 -0.23 9.66
C TRP A 70 1.87 0.91 9.51
N PHE A 71 3.10 0.54 9.23
CA PHE A 71 4.22 1.46 9.03
C PHE A 71 4.82 1.17 7.65
N TYR A 72 4.81 2.16 6.77
CA TYR A 72 5.41 2.08 5.45
C TYR A 72 6.57 3.05 5.31
N THR A 73 7.67 2.56 4.75
CA THR A 73 8.76 3.34 4.19
C THR A 73 9.06 2.86 2.78
N ASP A 74 9.65 3.73 1.97
CA ASP A 74 10.19 3.34 0.66
C ASP A 74 11.38 2.37 0.76
N PHE A 75 12.02 2.26 1.92
CA PHE A 75 13.17 1.38 2.16
C PHE A 75 12.77 -0.10 2.40
N ASN A 76 11.74 -0.37 3.21
CA ASN A 76 11.35 -1.75 3.58
C ASN A 76 9.92 -2.12 3.17
N GLY A 77 9.16 -1.18 2.62
CA GLY A 77 7.74 -1.36 2.38
C GLY A 77 6.92 -1.35 3.66
N THR A 78 5.77 -2.02 3.61
CA THR A 78 4.79 -2.03 4.71
C THR A 78 5.06 -3.15 5.71
N GLN A 79 5.17 -2.79 6.99
CA GLN A 79 5.20 -3.73 8.11
C GLN A 79 4.11 -3.40 9.14
N SER A 80 3.80 -4.38 9.99
CA SER A 80 2.90 -4.17 11.12
C SER A 80 3.61 -3.29 12.15
N PHE A 81 2.98 -2.19 12.55
CA PHE A 81 3.53 -1.23 13.50
C PHE A 81 3.06 -1.49 14.92
N SER A 82 1.79 -1.84 15.09
CA SER A 82 1.25 -2.36 16.32
C SER A 82 0.40 -3.60 16.05
N LEU A 83 0.61 -4.62 16.86
CA LEU A 83 -0.24 -5.82 16.91
C LEU A 83 -1.20 -5.80 18.10
N HIS A 84 -1.18 -4.75 18.92
CA HIS A 84 -1.93 -4.65 20.17
C HIS A 84 -3.36 -4.16 19.91
N ARG A 85 -4.28 -5.12 19.78
CA ARG A 85 -5.71 -4.81 19.72
C ARG A 85 -6.16 -4.10 21.00
N GLY A 86 -6.88 -3.00 20.85
CA GLY A 86 -7.43 -2.21 21.97
C GLY A 86 -6.56 -1.07 22.47
N ARG A 87 -5.34 -0.87 21.93
CA ARG A 87 -4.47 0.27 22.29
C ARG A 87 -4.28 1.30 21.19
N LEU A 88 -4.99 1.17 20.06
CA LEU A 88 -4.77 2.01 18.88
C LEU A 88 -4.88 3.50 19.17
N ALA A 89 -5.79 3.93 20.06
CA ALA A 89 -5.94 5.34 20.41
C ALA A 89 -4.71 5.89 21.14
N GLU A 90 -4.16 5.14 22.10
CA GLU A 90 -2.92 5.48 22.82
C GLU A 90 -1.73 5.48 21.86
N GLU A 91 -1.62 4.45 21.02
CA GLU A 91 -0.51 4.29 20.09
C GLU A 91 -0.51 5.34 18.98
N LYS A 92 -1.68 5.82 18.56
CA LYS A 92 -1.80 6.97 17.64
C LYS A 92 -1.40 8.30 18.28
N ALA A 93 -1.48 8.40 19.60
CA ALA A 93 -1.08 9.61 20.33
C ALA A 93 0.44 9.68 20.55
N ASP A 94 1.10 8.53 20.71
CA ASP A 94 2.56 8.46 20.85
C ASP A 94 3.16 7.23 20.13
N PHE A 95 3.85 7.47 19.01
CA PHE A 95 4.57 6.43 18.27
C PHE A 95 5.93 6.08 18.84
N ALA A 96 6.47 6.84 19.79
CA ALA A 96 7.86 6.67 20.24
C ALA A 96 8.17 5.26 20.79
N PRO A 97 7.27 4.56 21.52
CA PRO A 97 7.51 3.19 21.92
C PRO A 97 7.63 2.24 20.72
N LEU A 98 6.70 2.33 19.77
CA LEU A 98 6.64 1.45 18.59
C LEU A 98 7.80 1.70 17.61
N LEU A 99 8.21 2.96 17.42
CA LEU A 99 9.35 3.29 16.57
C LEU A 99 10.66 2.68 17.09
N ARG A 100 10.85 2.68 18.41
CA ARG A 100 12.02 2.05 19.05
C ARG A 100 12.06 0.53 18.91
N GLU A 101 10.90 -0.11 18.73
CA GLU A 101 10.82 -1.54 18.44
C GLU A 101 11.22 -1.87 16.99
N ILE A 102 11.04 -0.94 16.05
CA ILE A 102 11.52 -1.08 14.66
C ILE A 102 13.04 -0.93 14.61
N ASP A 103 13.56 0.16 15.18
CA ASP A 103 14.99 0.45 15.21
C ASP A 103 15.32 1.28 16.47
N PRO A 104 16.33 0.89 17.27
CA PRO A 104 16.69 1.61 18.49
C PRO A 104 17.17 3.04 18.22
N GLY A 105 17.60 3.36 17.00
CA GLY A 105 18.03 4.68 16.58
C GLY A 105 16.88 5.66 16.34
N PHE A 106 15.62 5.20 16.22
CA PHE A 106 14.44 6.05 16.00
C PHE A 106 13.97 6.73 17.30
N GLN A 107 14.76 7.69 17.76
CA GLN A 107 14.53 8.38 19.04
C GLN A 107 13.65 9.61 18.92
N HIS A 108 13.61 10.25 17.74
CA HIS A 108 12.84 11.46 17.51
C HIS A 108 11.96 11.32 16.29
N TRP A 109 10.72 11.77 16.43
CA TRP A 109 9.77 11.83 15.34
C TRP A 109 8.90 13.07 15.45
N LEU A 110 8.41 13.54 14.31
CA LEU A 110 7.49 14.66 14.20
C LEU A 110 6.41 14.31 13.19
N ALA A 111 5.15 14.68 13.48
CA ALA A 111 4.10 14.66 12.48
C ALA A 111 4.43 15.68 11.38
N VAL A 112 4.33 15.26 10.12
CA VAL A 112 4.39 16.19 8.99
C VAL A 112 2.97 16.67 8.73
N GLU A 113 2.80 17.99 8.66
CA GLU A 113 1.50 18.59 8.39
C GLU A 113 0.94 18.09 7.05
N LEU A 114 -0.35 17.81 7.03
CA LEU A 114 -1.06 17.40 5.83
C LEU A 114 -1.14 18.57 4.86
N ASP A 115 -0.29 18.54 3.84
CA ASP A 115 -0.39 19.45 2.71
C ASP A 115 -1.24 18.81 1.60
N LEU A 116 -2.52 19.19 1.57
CA LEU A 116 -3.50 18.71 0.59
C LEU A 116 -3.10 19.08 -0.85
N ALA A 117 -2.46 20.23 -1.05
CA ALA A 117 -2.04 20.67 -2.39
C ALA A 117 -0.85 19.83 -2.89
N ALA A 118 0.14 19.58 -2.02
CA ALA A 118 1.24 18.68 -2.35
C ALA A 118 0.79 17.23 -2.59
N THR A 119 -0.24 16.77 -1.86
CA THR A 119 -0.79 15.41 -2.01
C THR A 119 -1.55 15.24 -3.33
N ALA A 120 -2.29 16.27 -3.77
CA ALA A 120 -2.99 16.27 -5.06
C ALA A 120 -2.04 16.35 -6.27
N SER A 121 -0.85 16.92 -6.08
CA SER A 121 0.17 17.07 -7.14
C SER A 121 1.02 15.83 -7.39
N VAL A 122 0.85 14.75 -6.62
CA VAL A 122 1.68 13.56 -6.78
C VAL A 122 1.29 12.80 -8.04
N ALA A 123 2.21 12.69 -8.99
CA ALA A 123 1.97 12.00 -10.26
C ALA A 123 1.50 10.53 -10.01
N PRO A 124 0.36 10.12 -10.56
CA PRO A 124 -0.27 8.85 -10.22
C PRO A 124 0.43 7.61 -10.80
N ASP A 125 1.37 7.75 -11.74
CA ASP A 125 1.70 6.65 -12.67
C ASP A 125 2.99 5.85 -12.39
N ALA A 126 3.92 6.33 -11.56
CA ALA A 126 5.12 5.54 -11.25
C ALA A 126 4.80 4.38 -10.28
N PRO A 127 5.58 3.31 -10.14
CA PRO A 127 5.37 2.40 -9.00
C PRO A 127 5.75 3.04 -7.66
N LEU A 128 5.07 2.71 -6.57
CA LEU A 128 5.48 3.09 -5.23
C LEU A 128 6.58 2.10 -4.76
N PRO A 129 7.80 2.55 -4.39
CA PRO A 129 8.87 1.64 -3.97
C PRO A 129 8.44 0.76 -2.80
N ASN A 130 8.54 -0.57 -2.92
CA ASN A 130 8.07 -1.52 -1.91
C ASN A 130 6.60 -1.30 -1.50
N GLY A 131 5.78 -0.72 -2.38
CA GLY A 131 4.42 -0.28 -2.13
C GLY A 131 3.32 -1.33 -2.31
N CYS A 132 3.67 -2.59 -2.58
CA CYS A 132 2.73 -3.64 -2.98
C CYS A 132 1.48 -3.76 -2.08
N PHE A 133 1.63 -3.55 -0.76
CA PHE A 133 0.51 -3.55 0.17
C PHE A 133 -0.47 -2.40 -0.09
N ILE A 134 0.06 -1.17 -0.18
CA ILE A 134 -0.72 0.06 -0.37
C ILE A 134 -1.32 0.09 -1.76
N GLU A 135 -0.57 -0.31 -2.79
CA GLU A 135 -1.06 -0.39 -4.17
C GLU A 135 -2.17 -1.44 -4.33
N SER A 136 -2.05 -2.59 -3.66
CA SER A 136 -3.13 -3.59 -3.62
C SER A 136 -4.41 -3.05 -2.97
N TYR A 137 -4.26 -2.25 -1.90
CA TYR A 137 -5.39 -1.59 -1.27
C TYR A 137 -6.00 -0.49 -2.14
N ALA A 138 -5.18 0.31 -2.82
CA ALA A 138 -5.65 1.30 -3.80
C ALA A 138 -6.42 0.64 -4.96
N ALA A 139 -5.92 -0.51 -5.44
CA ALA A 139 -6.58 -1.32 -6.45
C ALA A 139 -7.95 -1.84 -5.99
N TYR A 140 -8.13 -2.11 -4.69
CA TYR A 140 -9.41 -2.45 -4.08
C TYR A 140 -10.36 -1.26 -4.09
N ARG A 141 -9.91 -0.11 -3.56
CA ARG A 141 -10.72 1.12 -3.49
C ARG A 141 -11.21 1.55 -4.87
N LEU A 142 -10.34 1.52 -5.88
CA LEU A 142 -10.68 1.86 -7.26
C LEU A 142 -11.77 0.94 -7.83
N ARG A 143 -11.74 -0.35 -7.51
CA ARG A 143 -12.75 -1.29 -8.00
C ARG A 143 -14.08 -1.11 -7.30
N VAL A 144 -14.06 -0.88 -5.99
CA VAL A 144 -15.27 -0.57 -5.23
C VAL A 144 -15.91 0.72 -5.73
N SER A 145 -15.13 1.78 -5.97
CA SER A 145 -15.67 3.05 -6.49
C SER A 145 -16.24 2.92 -7.90
N ARG A 146 -15.75 1.97 -8.71
CA ARG A 146 -16.31 1.60 -10.03
C ARG A 146 -17.51 0.65 -9.95
N GLY A 147 -17.95 0.27 -8.76
CA GLY A 147 -19.08 -0.64 -8.56
C GLY A 147 -18.82 -2.08 -9.00
N ALA A 148 -17.56 -2.52 -8.99
CA ALA A 148 -17.22 -3.90 -9.30
C ALA A 148 -17.90 -4.88 -8.31
N PRO A 149 -18.42 -6.03 -8.78
CA PRO A 149 -19.07 -7.03 -7.94
C PRO A 149 -18.02 -7.81 -7.12
N ILE A 150 -17.53 -7.18 -6.06
CA ILE A 150 -16.49 -7.71 -5.18
C ILE A 150 -17.15 -8.26 -3.91
N SER A 151 -16.84 -9.51 -3.57
CA SER A 151 -17.12 -10.08 -2.24
C SER A 151 -15.86 -10.69 -1.62
N ASP A 152 -15.83 -10.87 -0.30
CA ASP A 152 -14.71 -11.47 0.45
C ASP A 152 -13.33 -10.90 0.12
N ALA A 153 -13.27 -9.58 -0.11
CA ALA A 153 -12.04 -8.88 -0.46
C ALA A 153 -11.02 -8.98 0.67
N ARG A 154 -9.76 -9.19 0.29
CA ARG A 154 -8.65 -9.36 1.23
C ARG A 154 -7.32 -9.00 0.58
N LEU A 155 -6.40 -8.50 1.38
CA LEU A 155 -4.99 -8.45 1.00
C LEU A 155 -4.35 -9.79 1.37
N LEU A 156 -3.72 -10.43 0.40
CA LEU A 156 -2.91 -11.63 0.63
C LEU A 156 -1.44 -11.22 0.69
N SER A 157 -0.85 -11.28 1.88
CA SER A 157 0.59 -11.09 2.06
C SER A 157 1.28 -12.44 2.19
N TYR A 158 2.34 -12.68 1.42
CA TYR A 158 3.08 -13.93 1.43
C TYR A 158 4.58 -13.72 1.30
N TYR A 159 5.35 -14.71 1.79
CA TYR A 159 6.81 -14.65 1.88
C TYR A 159 7.43 -15.82 1.12
N LEU A 160 8.36 -15.48 0.24
CA LEU A 160 9.08 -16.45 -0.57
C LEU A 160 10.26 -17.04 0.22
N GLY A 161 10.42 -18.35 0.11
CA GLY A 161 11.62 -19.04 0.57
C GLY A 161 12.70 -18.99 -0.50
N GLY A 162 13.83 -18.36 -0.19
CA GLY A 162 15.05 -18.40 -0.99
C GLY A 162 16.21 -19.00 -0.19
N SER A 163 17.17 -19.60 -0.89
CA SER A 163 18.38 -20.24 -0.35
C SER A 163 19.44 -19.26 0.20
N GLY A 164 19.12 -17.97 0.33
CA GLY A 164 20.06 -16.90 0.71
C GLY A 164 19.62 -16.00 1.88
N GLY A 165 18.61 -16.40 2.66
CA GLY A 165 18.25 -15.72 3.93
C GLY A 165 17.34 -14.49 3.82
N THR A 166 17.32 -13.76 2.70
CA THR A 166 16.42 -12.61 2.53
C THR A 166 15.00 -13.06 2.16
N ARG A 167 14.06 -12.98 3.11
CA ARG A 167 12.63 -13.22 2.85
C ARG A 167 12.04 -12.02 2.12
N ALA A 168 11.86 -12.12 0.81
CA ALA A 168 11.05 -11.15 0.06
C ALA A 168 9.57 -11.39 0.37
N GLY A 169 8.91 -10.38 0.94
CA GLY A 169 7.46 -10.35 1.11
C GLY A 169 6.79 -9.69 -0.09
N HIS A 170 5.62 -10.17 -0.47
CA HIS A 170 4.78 -9.54 -1.49
C HIS A 170 3.33 -9.52 -1.02
N THR A 171 2.56 -8.51 -1.45
CA THR A 171 1.14 -8.39 -1.14
C THR A 171 0.34 -8.13 -2.41
N VAL A 172 -0.76 -8.87 -2.55
CA VAL A 172 -1.70 -8.76 -3.67
C VAL A 172 -3.13 -8.59 -3.15
N LEU A 173 -4.01 -8.01 -3.97
CA LEU A 173 -5.45 -8.02 -3.71
C LEU A 173 -6.06 -9.33 -4.21
N ALA A 174 -6.88 -9.97 -3.38
CA ALA A 174 -7.72 -11.10 -3.76
C ALA A 174 -9.18 -10.84 -3.40
N TYR A 175 -10.11 -11.23 -4.26
CA TYR A 175 -11.55 -11.17 -3.98
C TYR A 175 -12.32 -12.28 -4.70
N SER A 176 -13.48 -12.62 -4.16
CA SER A 176 -14.39 -13.60 -4.73
C SER A 176 -15.22 -12.98 -5.86
N VAL A 177 -15.45 -13.77 -6.91
CA VAL A 177 -16.39 -13.54 -8.02
C VAL A 177 -17.14 -14.85 -8.32
N PRO A 178 -18.26 -14.86 -9.08
CA PRO A 178 -19.01 -16.08 -9.33
C PRO A 178 -18.16 -17.25 -9.87
N GLY A 179 -17.18 -16.98 -10.74
CA GLY A 179 -16.30 -17.97 -11.35
C GLY A 179 -15.11 -18.44 -10.50
N GLY A 180 -14.81 -17.82 -9.35
CA GLY A 180 -13.62 -18.17 -8.58
C GLY A 180 -13.09 -17.03 -7.72
N VAL A 181 -11.76 -16.97 -7.58
CA VAL A 181 -11.05 -15.89 -6.89
C VAL A 181 -10.26 -15.11 -7.91
N THR A 182 -10.55 -13.83 -8.04
CA THR A 182 -9.73 -12.91 -8.82
C THR A 182 -8.60 -12.37 -7.96
N VAL A 183 -7.40 -12.33 -8.52
CA VAL A 183 -6.21 -11.74 -7.92
C VAL A 183 -5.69 -10.61 -8.81
N VAL A 184 -5.34 -9.50 -8.17
CA VAL A 184 -4.74 -8.33 -8.80
C VAL A 184 -3.37 -8.12 -8.16
N ASP A 185 -2.32 -8.22 -8.97
CA ASP A 185 -0.95 -8.03 -8.54
C ASP A 185 -0.46 -6.63 -8.96
N PRO A 186 -0.08 -5.74 -8.04
CA PRO A 186 0.44 -4.43 -8.40
C PRO A 186 1.76 -4.49 -9.18
N ALA A 187 2.51 -5.60 -9.13
CA ALA A 187 3.70 -5.82 -9.94
C ALA A 187 3.38 -6.13 -11.42
N GLU A 188 2.13 -6.48 -11.73
CA GLU A 188 1.64 -6.77 -13.08
C GLU A 188 0.42 -5.89 -13.43
N PRO A 189 0.58 -4.55 -13.57
CA PRO A 189 -0.54 -3.65 -13.80
C PRO A 189 -1.37 -4.04 -15.03
N GLY A 190 -2.69 -4.06 -14.86
CA GLY A 190 -3.63 -4.41 -15.92
C GLY A 190 -3.85 -5.91 -16.14
N GLN A 191 -3.12 -6.78 -15.41
CA GLN A 191 -3.33 -8.22 -15.46
C GLN A 191 -4.13 -8.69 -14.24
N GLU A 192 -5.30 -9.27 -14.48
CA GLU A 192 -6.07 -9.98 -13.45
C GLU A 192 -5.95 -11.48 -13.67
N ARG A 193 -5.81 -12.23 -12.57
CA ARG A 193 -5.73 -13.68 -12.60
C ARG A 193 -6.97 -14.28 -11.96
N LEU A 194 -7.71 -15.08 -12.72
CA LEU A 194 -8.82 -15.86 -12.18
C LEU A 194 -8.33 -17.24 -11.75
N LEU A 195 -8.50 -17.56 -10.47
CA LEU A 195 -8.13 -18.83 -9.87
C LEU A 195 -9.37 -19.61 -9.45
N ALA A 196 -9.24 -20.94 -9.42
CA ALA A 196 -10.31 -21.82 -8.94
C ALA A 196 -10.70 -21.46 -7.50
N ARG A 197 -12.00 -21.53 -7.18
CA ARG A 197 -12.53 -21.20 -5.85
C ARG A 197 -11.83 -21.95 -4.72
N SER A 198 -11.44 -23.20 -4.96
CA SER A 198 -10.72 -24.05 -4.01
C SER A 198 -9.38 -23.45 -3.56
N ALA A 199 -8.69 -22.70 -4.43
CA ALA A 199 -7.44 -22.01 -4.10
C ALA A 199 -7.64 -20.91 -3.05
N GLY A 200 -8.84 -20.33 -2.97
CA GLY A 200 -9.17 -19.24 -2.05
C GLY A 200 -9.35 -19.62 -0.59
N SER A 201 -9.42 -20.92 -0.26
CA SER A 201 -9.74 -21.40 1.08
C SER A 201 -8.56 -21.37 2.07
N ASP A 202 -7.33 -21.32 1.56
CA ASP A 202 -6.10 -21.35 2.35
C ASP A 202 -5.11 -20.31 1.79
N PRO A 203 -4.65 -19.33 2.60
CA PRO A 203 -3.70 -18.31 2.16
C PRO A 203 -2.43 -18.88 1.52
N VAL A 204 -1.91 -20.01 2.03
CA VAL A 204 -0.69 -20.62 1.50
C VAL A 204 -0.97 -21.28 0.14
N ARG A 205 -2.12 -21.95 -0.01
CA ARG A 205 -2.53 -22.50 -1.32
C ARG A 205 -2.74 -21.40 -2.35
N LEU A 206 -3.40 -20.30 -1.96
CA LEU A 206 -3.60 -19.16 -2.84
C LEU A 206 -2.26 -18.56 -3.31
N ALA A 207 -1.33 -18.33 -2.39
CA ALA A 207 0.00 -17.82 -2.71
C ALA A 207 0.80 -18.77 -3.63
N ARG A 208 0.72 -20.09 -3.40
CA ARG A 208 1.36 -21.10 -4.25
C ARG A 208 0.77 -21.14 -5.66
N ALA A 209 -0.55 -20.99 -5.79
CA ALA A 209 -1.20 -20.92 -7.10
C ALA A 209 -0.77 -19.68 -7.91
N LEU A 210 -0.38 -18.60 -7.23
CA LEU A 210 0.12 -17.39 -7.87
C LEU A 210 1.57 -17.54 -8.33
N HIS A 211 2.47 -17.94 -7.43
CA HIS A 211 3.89 -17.79 -7.69
C HIS A 211 4.63 -19.11 -8.02
N GLY A 212 4.01 -20.27 -7.79
CA GLY A 212 4.58 -21.60 -8.07
C GLY A 212 5.79 -22.01 -7.20
N GLY A 213 6.41 -21.07 -6.49
CA GLY A 213 7.58 -21.30 -5.63
C GLY A 213 7.28 -21.75 -4.20
N VAL A 214 8.34 -21.87 -3.40
CA VAL A 214 8.24 -22.23 -1.98
C VAL A 214 7.71 -21.05 -1.18
N ILE A 215 6.43 -21.10 -0.83
CA ILE A 215 5.82 -20.18 0.13
C ILE A 215 6.14 -20.64 1.55
N THR A 216 6.84 -19.80 2.30
CA THR A 216 7.21 -20.08 3.71
C THR A 216 6.13 -19.64 4.68
N ARG A 217 5.41 -18.57 4.35
CA ARG A 217 4.31 -18.03 5.15
C ARG A 217 3.37 -17.24 4.25
N ALA A 218 2.08 -17.30 4.54
CA ALA A 218 1.07 -16.42 3.96
C ALA A 218 0.04 -16.04 5.02
N ARG A 219 -0.53 -14.84 4.89
CA ARG A 219 -1.63 -14.35 5.73
C ARG A 219 -2.59 -13.51 4.90
N VAL A 220 -3.83 -13.42 5.37
CA VAL A 220 -4.85 -12.57 4.78
C VAL A 220 -5.20 -11.44 5.73
N ILE A 221 -5.36 -10.23 5.19
CA ILE A 221 -5.97 -9.10 5.88
C ILE A 221 -7.35 -8.89 5.23
N PRO A 222 -8.46 -9.15 5.93
CA PRO A 222 -9.78 -8.91 5.38
C PRO A 222 -9.98 -7.41 5.12
N LEU A 223 -10.65 -7.08 4.02
CA LEU A 223 -11.03 -5.72 3.67
C LEU A 223 -12.54 -5.59 3.81
N GLU A 224 -12.95 -4.66 4.68
CA GLU A 224 -14.36 -4.32 4.81
C GLU A 224 -14.77 -3.38 3.66
N PRO A 225 -15.99 -3.53 3.12
CA PRO A 225 -16.57 -2.52 2.24
C PRO A 225 -16.50 -1.14 2.90
N PRO A 226 -16.16 -0.07 2.15
CA PRO A 226 -16.25 1.28 2.66
C PRO A 226 -17.64 1.55 3.25
N ALA A 227 -17.70 2.30 4.36
CA ALA A 227 -18.97 2.68 4.97
C ALA A 227 -19.89 3.35 3.94
N GLY A 228 -21.10 2.81 3.76
CA GLY A 228 -22.07 3.28 2.76
C GLY A 228 -22.05 2.55 1.41
N ALA A 229 -21.10 1.63 1.18
CA ALA A 229 -21.22 0.67 0.10
C ALA A 229 -22.35 -0.31 0.43
N VAL A 230 -23.50 -0.15 -0.22
CA VAL A 230 -24.61 -1.11 -0.10
C VAL A 230 -24.07 -2.47 -0.56
N PRO A 231 -24.10 -3.52 0.28
CA PRO A 231 -23.81 -4.87 -0.18
C PRO A 231 -24.80 -5.18 -1.30
N ARG A 232 -24.35 -5.13 -2.55
CA ARG A 232 -25.16 -5.60 -3.66
C ARG A 232 -25.17 -7.10 -3.52
N ASP A 233 -26.31 -7.63 -3.09
CA ASP A 233 -26.54 -9.07 -3.04
C ASP A 233 -26.20 -9.63 -4.45
N PRO A 234 -25.14 -10.45 -4.59
CA PRO A 234 -24.77 -10.98 -5.87
C PRO A 234 -25.90 -11.81 -6.48
N VAL A 235 -26.79 -12.39 -5.65
CA VAL A 235 -27.94 -13.17 -6.13
C VAL A 235 -29.05 -12.27 -6.69
N ALA A 236 -29.29 -11.11 -6.08
CA ALA A 236 -30.34 -10.18 -6.52
C ALA A 236 -30.02 -9.51 -7.87
N MET A 237 -28.74 -9.29 -8.20
CA MET A 237 -28.35 -8.64 -9.45
C MET A 237 -28.54 -9.53 -10.69
N TYR A 238 -28.49 -10.85 -10.53
CA TYR A 238 -28.75 -11.80 -11.63
C TYR A 238 -30.22 -12.22 -11.73
N ALA A 239 -31.03 -12.02 -10.69
CA ALA A 239 -32.46 -12.30 -10.74
C ALA A 239 -33.24 -11.30 -11.62
N THR A 240 -32.75 -10.06 -11.75
CA THR A 240 -33.34 -9.02 -12.61
C THR A 240 -32.89 -9.07 -14.07
N ALA A 241 -31.75 -9.70 -14.38
CA ALA A 241 -31.28 -9.85 -15.75
C ALA A 241 -31.95 -11.02 -16.51
N GLY A 242 -32.78 -11.83 -15.84
CA GLY A 242 -33.44 -13.01 -16.40
C GLY A 242 -34.94 -12.88 -16.67
N ARG A 243 -35.54 -11.70 -16.51
CA ARG A 243 -36.96 -11.48 -16.82
C ARG A 243 -37.14 -10.50 -17.98
N GLU A 244 -37.86 -11.01 -18.99
CA GLU A 244 -38.49 -10.32 -20.12
C GLU A 244 -37.67 -10.17 -21.41
N LEU A 245 -37.80 -11.19 -22.27
CA LEU A 245 -38.06 -10.95 -23.69
C LEU A 245 -39.56 -11.20 -23.92
N PRO A 246 -40.36 -10.22 -24.41
CA PRO A 246 -41.70 -10.49 -24.89
C PRO A 246 -41.65 -11.32 -26.17
N ARG A 247 -42.61 -12.24 -26.30
CA ARG A 247 -42.85 -13.06 -27.48
C ARG A 247 -43.30 -12.23 -28.67
#